data_AF-A0A6N7C074-F1
#
_entry.id   AF-A0A6N7C074-F1
#
_cell.length_a   1.000
_cell.length_b   1.000
_cell.length_c   1.000
_cell.angle_alpha   90.00
_cell.angle_beta   90.00
_cell.angle_gamma   90.00
#
_symmetry.space_group_name_H-M   'P 1'
#
loop_
_entity.id
_entity.type
_entity.pdbx_description
1 polymer ?
#
loop_
_entity_poly.entity_id
_entity_poly.type
_entity_poly.pdbx_seq_one_letter_code
_entity_poly.pdbx_strand_id
1 'polypeptide(L)'
;MAAYFSKLAGITILGSVIAGSLLGCQPNNDTDAVVSEGAPVDNHAEHKPGHEMHDDKEHEEHGHEEHTHAGHDHEAHASNSTPFSCEPTATIGVSYHSDSTPQTAHLLIDGIEYDLTAAADSETDVDKNIYTSDIGLDDTHGIIWQVNGDKATLLNKTLDSDVAIDKEDVIFNCQKS
;
A
#
# COMPACT_ATOMS: atom_id res chain seq x y z
N MET A 1 2.28 56.22 20.39
CA MET A 1 2.03 55.30 21.52
C MET A 1 1.40 54.05 20.94
N ALA A 2 1.87 52.83 21.11
CA ALA A 2 2.90 52.28 21.98
C ALA A 2 3.65 51.15 21.24
N ALA A 3 4.93 51.00 21.54
CA ALA A 3 5.74 49.85 21.14
C ALA A 3 5.48 48.69 22.09
N TYR A 4 5.49 47.46 21.59
CA TYR A 4 5.65 46.26 22.41
C TYR A 4 6.89 45.49 21.99
N PHE A 5 7.61 45.06 23.02
CA PHE A 5 9.00 44.64 23.05
C PHE A 5 9.20 43.14 22.76
N SER A 6 10.39 42.83 22.25
CA SER A 6 11.00 41.51 22.05
C SER A 6 11.04 40.60 23.28
N LYS A 7 11.15 39.27 23.06
CA LYS A 7 12.26 38.46 23.60
C LYS A 7 12.35 37.05 22.99
N LEU A 8 13.59 36.66 22.68
CA LEU A 8 14.05 35.33 22.24
C LEU A 8 13.90 34.27 23.33
N ALA A 9 13.71 33.02 22.92
CA ALA A 9 14.29 31.85 23.59
C ALA A 9 14.56 30.76 22.55
N GLY A 10 15.79 30.74 22.02
CA GLY A 10 16.33 29.58 21.33
C GLY A 10 16.75 28.54 22.37
N ILE A 11 16.40 27.28 22.13
CA ILE A 11 16.95 26.14 22.87
C ILE A 11 17.53 25.19 21.83
N THR A 12 18.86 25.17 21.75
CA THR A 12 19.64 24.13 21.07
C THR A 12 19.78 22.96 22.03
N ILE A 13 19.32 21.77 21.66
CA ILE A 13 19.68 20.53 22.38
C ILE A 13 20.63 19.72 21.51
N LEU A 14 21.76 19.41 22.14
CA LEU A 14 22.92 18.73 21.60
C LEU A 14 22.60 17.29 21.15
N GLY A 15 23.25 16.90 20.06
CA GLY A 15 23.28 15.52 19.60
C GLY A 15 23.96 14.57 20.59
N SER A 16 23.64 13.29 20.44
CA SER A 16 24.48 12.19 20.90
C SER A 16 24.38 11.08 19.87
N VAL A 17 25.51 10.85 19.20
CA VAL A 17 25.75 9.73 18.30
C VAL A 17 26.00 8.51 19.18
N ILE A 18 25.13 7.49 19.09
CA ILE A 18 25.47 6.16 19.58
C ILE A 18 25.95 5.35 18.37
N ALA A 19 27.26 5.20 18.29
CA ALA A 19 27.93 4.20 17.49
C ALA A 19 28.09 2.91 18.32
N GLY A 20 27.88 1.75 17.68
CA GLY A 20 28.11 0.42 18.26
C GLY A 20 26.85 -0.45 18.12
N SER A 21 26.87 -1.66 17.57
CA SER A 21 27.98 -2.55 17.23
C SER A 21 27.50 -3.55 16.18
N LEU A 22 28.36 -3.81 15.18
CA LEU A 22 28.26 -4.93 14.27
C LEU A 22 28.47 -6.23 15.07
N LEU A 23 27.42 -7.05 15.22
CA LEU A 23 27.58 -8.48 15.48
C LEU A 23 27.03 -9.21 14.26
N GLY A 24 27.96 -9.56 13.38
CA GLY A 24 27.72 -10.52 12.33
C GLY A 24 27.55 -11.90 12.93
N CYS A 25 26.48 -12.59 12.54
CA CYS A 25 26.44 -14.04 12.54
C CYS A 25 26.55 -14.49 11.09
N GLN A 26 27.74 -14.96 10.72
CA GLN A 26 27.94 -15.71 9.48
C GLN A 26 27.24 -17.08 9.57
N PRO A 27 26.80 -17.63 8.43
CA PRO A 27 26.06 -18.87 8.36
C PRO A 27 26.99 -20.07 8.52
N ASN A 28 26.54 -21.06 9.28
CA ASN A 28 27.08 -22.40 9.32
C ASN A 28 26.32 -23.28 8.31
N ASN A 29 26.89 -23.39 7.10
CA ASN A 29 26.67 -24.54 6.24
C ASN A 29 27.66 -25.62 6.69
N ASP A 30 27.16 -26.78 7.07
CA ASP A 30 27.90 -28.04 6.92
C ASP A 30 26.94 -29.13 6.45
N THR A 31 27.33 -29.68 5.31
CA THR A 31 26.71 -30.76 4.55
C THR A 31 27.28 -32.09 5.04
N ASP A 32 26.42 -33.08 5.29
CA ASP A 32 26.74 -34.51 5.18
C ASP A 32 25.40 -35.20 4.81
N ALA A 33 25.21 -35.71 3.59
CA ALA A 33 25.55 -37.09 3.18
C ALA A 33 24.86 -38.12 4.11
N VAL A 34 24.04 -39.08 3.70
CA VAL A 34 24.16 -40.04 2.59
C VAL A 34 22.77 -40.65 2.30
N VAL A 35 22.54 -40.90 1.01
CA VAL A 35 21.58 -41.84 0.39
C VAL A 35 21.28 -43.10 1.21
N SER A 36 20.00 -43.49 1.26
CA SER A 36 19.62 -44.90 1.35
C SER A 36 18.40 -45.15 0.48
N GLU A 37 18.64 -45.83 -0.64
CA GLU A 37 17.62 -46.36 -1.56
C GLU A 37 16.89 -47.54 -0.93
N GLY A 38 15.58 -47.65 -1.21
CA GLY A 38 14.79 -48.82 -0.84
C GLY A 38 13.31 -48.70 -1.25
N ALA A 39 13.02 -48.89 -2.53
CA ALA A 39 11.70 -49.31 -3.05
C ALA A 39 11.91 -50.62 -3.85
N PRO A 40 10.89 -51.41 -4.25
CA PRO A 40 9.44 -51.22 -4.09
C PRO A 40 8.71 -52.48 -3.55
N VAL A 41 7.47 -52.34 -3.09
CA VAL A 41 6.52 -53.48 -3.08
C VAL A 41 5.18 -53.04 -3.66
N ASP A 42 5.01 -53.43 -4.92
CA ASP A 42 3.77 -53.59 -5.66
C ASP A 42 2.75 -54.44 -4.88
N ASN A 43 1.50 -53.98 -4.82
CA ASN A 43 0.32 -54.85 -4.77
C ASN A 43 -0.91 -54.04 -5.21
N HIS A 44 -1.21 -54.14 -6.50
CA HIS A 44 -2.51 -53.86 -7.09
C HIS A 44 -3.62 -54.64 -6.36
N ALA A 45 -4.59 -53.93 -5.79
CA ALA A 45 -5.89 -54.51 -5.45
C ALA A 45 -6.99 -53.54 -5.88
N GLU A 46 -7.74 -53.96 -6.90
CA GLU A 46 -8.94 -53.28 -7.37
C GLU A 46 -10.01 -53.24 -6.27
N HIS A 47 -10.64 -52.08 -6.09
CA HIS A 47 -11.94 -51.98 -5.44
C HIS A 47 -12.74 -50.84 -6.06
N LYS A 48 -13.69 -51.18 -6.94
CA LYS A 48 -14.93 -50.41 -7.10
C LYS A 48 -15.99 -51.12 -6.26
N PRO A 49 -16.71 -50.40 -5.40
CA PRO A 49 -18.09 -50.11 -5.79
C PRO A 49 -18.66 -48.77 -5.26
N GLY A 50 -19.61 -48.23 -6.01
CA GLY A 50 -20.86 -47.71 -5.44
C GLY A 50 -20.85 -46.29 -4.85
N HIS A 51 -21.45 -45.38 -5.63
CA HIS A 51 -22.24 -44.21 -5.21
C HIS A 51 -22.12 -43.70 -3.76
N GLU A 52 -21.53 -42.52 -3.61
CA GLU A 52 -22.07 -41.47 -2.74
C GLU A 52 -22.04 -40.16 -3.53
N MET A 53 -23.23 -39.58 -3.74
CA MET A 53 -23.40 -38.26 -4.31
C MET A 53 -22.98 -37.26 -3.22
N HIS A 54 -21.76 -36.75 -3.32
CA HIS A 54 -21.39 -35.57 -2.56
C HIS A 54 -22.18 -34.40 -3.14
N ASP A 55 -23.10 -33.89 -2.33
CA ASP A 55 -23.72 -32.59 -2.48
C ASP A 55 -22.59 -31.57 -2.31
N ASP A 56 -21.88 -31.32 -3.42
CA ASP A 56 -20.85 -30.31 -3.51
C ASP A 56 -21.56 -28.98 -3.32
N LYS A 57 -21.40 -28.46 -2.10
CA LYS A 57 -21.64 -27.04 -1.82
C LYS A 57 -20.88 -26.29 -2.90
N GLU A 58 -21.62 -25.57 -3.72
CA GLU A 58 -21.10 -24.51 -4.56
C GLU A 58 -20.43 -23.50 -3.61
N HIS A 59 -19.15 -23.74 -3.33
CA HIS A 59 -18.24 -22.71 -2.92
C HIS A 59 -18.13 -21.83 -4.17
N GLU A 60 -18.87 -20.73 -4.18
CA GLU A 60 -18.52 -19.59 -5.02
C GLU A 60 -17.06 -19.26 -4.69
N GLU A 61 -16.15 -19.74 -5.54
CA GLU A 61 -14.82 -19.21 -5.63
C GLU A 61 -15.01 -17.73 -5.94
N HIS A 62 -14.85 -16.88 -4.93
CA HIS A 62 -14.54 -15.49 -5.14
C HIS A 62 -13.27 -15.49 -5.98
N GLY A 63 -13.43 -15.30 -7.29
CA GLY A 63 -12.35 -14.98 -8.19
C GLY A 63 -11.72 -13.71 -7.65
N HIS A 64 -10.68 -13.88 -6.84
CA HIS A 64 -9.67 -12.86 -6.66
C HIS A 64 -9.08 -12.69 -8.06
N GLU A 65 -9.58 -11.70 -8.79
CA GLU A 65 -8.87 -11.14 -9.93
C GLU A 65 -7.50 -10.74 -9.39
N GLU A 66 -6.57 -11.68 -9.53
CA GLU A 66 -5.17 -11.45 -9.32
C GLU A 66 -4.80 -10.37 -10.34
N HIS A 67 -4.69 -9.13 -9.88
CA HIS A 67 -4.07 -8.06 -10.63
C HIS A 67 -2.59 -8.44 -10.80
N THR A 68 -2.31 -9.34 -11.74
CA THR A 68 -0.95 -9.63 -12.16
C THR A 68 -0.47 -8.37 -12.87
N HIS A 69 0.16 -7.47 -12.13
CA HIS A 69 0.80 -6.28 -12.68
C HIS A 69 1.90 -6.75 -13.61
N ALA A 70 1.66 -6.59 -14.90
CA ALA A 70 2.61 -6.90 -15.95
C ALA A 70 3.80 -5.94 -15.84
N GLY A 71 4.80 -6.30 -15.01
CA GLY A 71 6.18 -5.80 -15.04
C GLY A 71 6.36 -4.35 -15.50
N HIS A 72 5.69 -3.41 -14.84
CA HIS A 72 5.98 -1.99 -15.01
C HIS A 72 7.20 -1.66 -14.15
N ASP A 73 8.20 -1.02 -14.77
CA ASP A 73 9.41 -0.57 -14.09
C ASP A 73 9.04 0.50 -13.06
N HIS A 74 8.94 0.12 -11.78
CA HIS A 74 8.65 1.06 -10.68
C HIS A 74 9.63 2.26 -10.66
N GLU A 75 10.82 2.11 -11.23
CA GLU A 75 11.83 3.18 -11.33
C GLU A 75 11.43 4.28 -12.34
N ALA A 76 10.66 3.92 -13.37
CA ALA A 76 10.09 4.87 -14.33
C ALA A 76 8.96 5.71 -13.72
N HIS A 77 8.18 5.14 -12.80
CA HIS A 77 7.11 5.84 -12.07
C HIS A 77 7.69 6.82 -11.06
N ALA A 78 8.78 6.46 -10.38
CA ALA A 78 9.49 7.36 -9.47
C ALA A 78 10.01 8.62 -10.18
N SER A 79 10.52 8.48 -11.41
CA SER A 79 11.20 9.56 -12.14
C SER A 79 10.27 10.64 -12.72
N ASN A 80 8.98 10.33 -12.94
CA ASN A 80 7.99 11.26 -13.51
C ASN A 80 6.86 11.65 -12.54
N SER A 81 6.94 11.18 -11.29
CA SER A 81 5.94 11.49 -10.27
C SER A 81 6.05 12.93 -9.77
N THR A 82 4.92 13.52 -9.38
CA THR A 82 4.87 14.78 -8.63
C THR A 82 5.10 14.51 -7.15
N PRO A 83 6.16 15.06 -6.53
CA PRO A 83 6.43 14.81 -5.11
C PRO A 83 5.53 15.64 -4.19
N PHE A 84 5.07 14.99 -3.12
CA PHE A 84 4.40 15.61 -1.99
C PHE A 84 5.18 15.33 -0.71
N SER A 85 5.39 16.38 0.09
CA SER A 85 5.93 16.30 1.44
C SER A 85 4.78 16.25 2.43
N CYS A 86 4.78 15.28 3.34
CA CYS A 86 3.64 14.99 4.20
C CYS A 86 3.99 15.00 5.70
N GLU A 87 2.95 15.20 6.51
CA GLU A 87 2.96 15.09 7.97
C GLU A 87 1.96 14.01 8.44
N PRO A 88 2.36 13.03 9.28
CA PRO A 88 3.74 12.77 9.75
C PRO A 88 4.70 12.48 8.58
N THR A 89 6.01 12.64 8.83
CA THR A 89 7.05 12.66 7.78
C THR A 89 6.94 11.48 6.81
N ALA A 90 6.55 11.79 5.58
CA ALA A 90 6.54 10.88 4.43
C ALA A 90 6.74 11.68 3.15
N THR A 91 7.21 11.00 2.10
CA THR A 91 7.26 11.53 0.74
C THR A 91 6.39 10.64 -0.13
N ILE A 92 5.42 11.24 -0.83
CA ILE A 92 4.54 10.53 -1.75
C ILE A 92 4.82 11.03 -3.16
N GLY A 93 5.22 10.12 -4.06
CA GLY A 93 5.25 10.41 -5.50
C GLY A 93 3.86 10.17 -6.08
N VAL A 94 3.31 11.11 -6.85
CA VAL A 94 1.99 10.95 -7.46
C VAL A 94 2.03 11.14 -8.98
N SER A 95 1.47 10.19 -9.71
CA SER A 95 1.26 10.27 -11.16
C SER A 95 -0.23 10.23 -11.47
N TYR A 96 -0.75 11.23 -12.18
CA TYR A 96 -2.17 11.31 -12.55
C TYR A 96 -2.35 10.95 -14.03
N HIS A 97 -3.34 10.12 -14.35
CA HIS A 97 -3.76 9.79 -15.70
C HIS A 97 -5.20 10.25 -15.93
N SER A 98 -5.34 11.37 -16.63
CA SER A 98 -6.63 11.99 -16.95
C SER A 98 -7.15 11.65 -18.35
N ASP A 99 -6.42 10.82 -19.10
CA ASP A 99 -6.77 10.35 -20.44
C ASP A 99 -7.63 9.07 -20.43
N SER A 100 -7.86 8.51 -19.24
CA SER A 100 -8.76 7.39 -18.98
C SER A 100 -10.09 7.85 -18.37
N THR A 101 -11.10 6.98 -18.42
CA THR A 101 -12.38 7.19 -17.73
C THR A 101 -12.80 5.87 -17.05
N PRO A 102 -12.89 5.83 -15.71
CA PRO A 102 -12.54 6.90 -14.76
C PRO A 102 -11.05 7.27 -14.82
N GLN A 103 -10.71 8.50 -14.41
CA GLN A 103 -9.31 8.93 -14.28
C GLN A 103 -8.61 8.09 -13.20
N THR A 104 -7.29 7.90 -13.30
CA THR A 104 -6.52 7.16 -12.29
C THR A 104 -5.39 8.00 -11.70
N ALA A 105 -4.95 7.61 -10.50
CA ALA A 105 -3.76 8.15 -9.86
C ALA A 105 -2.93 6.99 -9.31
N HIS A 106 -1.62 7.04 -9.50
CA HIS A 106 -0.67 6.10 -8.93
C HIS A 106 0.12 6.81 -7.83
N LEU A 107 0.04 6.29 -6.61
CA LEU A 107 0.77 6.79 -5.46
C LEU A 107 1.95 5.87 -5.18
N LEU A 108 3.16 6.43 -5.13
CA LEU A 108 4.37 5.74 -4.73
C LEU A 108 4.74 6.16 -3.30
N ILE A 109 4.58 5.23 -2.35
CA ILE A 109 4.83 5.43 -0.92
C ILE A 109 5.81 4.34 -0.46
N ASP A 110 6.97 4.74 0.05
CA ASP A 110 8.04 3.82 0.49
C ASP A 110 8.43 2.74 -0.54
N GLY A 111 8.34 3.07 -1.83
CA GLY A 111 8.65 2.17 -2.94
C GLY A 111 7.52 1.21 -3.34
N ILE A 112 6.36 1.31 -2.70
CA ILE A 112 5.15 0.57 -3.04
C ILE A 112 4.21 1.47 -3.84
N GLU A 113 3.73 0.96 -4.96
CA GLU A 113 2.78 1.65 -5.83
C GLU A 113 1.34 1.24 -5.49
N TYR A 114 0.47 2.23 -5.33
CA TYR A 114 -0.95 2.06 -5.08
C TYR A 114 -1.73 2.66 -6.25
N ASP A 115 -2.57 1.83 -6.85
CA ASP A 115 -3.44 2.23 -7.96
C ASP A 115 -4.78 2.73 -7.39
N LEU A 116 -5.12 3.98 -7.70
CA LEU A 116 -6.37 4.61 -7.28
C LEU A 116 -7.18 5.03 -8.49
N THR A 117 -8.50 4.98 -8.33
CA THR A 117 -9.47 5.42 -9.33
C THR A 117 -10.23 6.64 -8.83
N ALA A 118 -10.51 7.61 -9.72
CA ALA A 118 -11.28 8.78 -9.37
C ALA A 118 -12.69 8.39 -8.91
N ALA A 119 -13.10 8.91 -7.75
CA ALA A 119 -14.44 8.75 -7.22
C ALA A 119 -15.43 9.60 -8.04
N ALA A 120 -16.67 9.13 -8.15
CA ALA A 120 -17.69 9.72 -9.02
C ALA A 120 -18.05 11.18 -8.67
N ASP A 121 -17.81 11.60 -7.43
CA ASP A 121 -18.04 12.94 -6.90
C ASP A 121 -16.92 13.94 -7.24
N SER A 122 -15.74 13.46 -7.64
CA SER A 122 -14.61 14.29 -8.10
C SER A 122 -14.95 15.15 -9.32
N GLU A 123 -15.96 14.77 -10.09
CA GLU A 123 -16.39 15.49 -11.28
C GLU A 123 -17.29 16.71 -10.96
N THR A 124 -17.66 16.91 -9.68
CA THR A 124 -18.63 17.94 -9.27
C THR A 124 -18.01 19.12 -8.52
N ASP A 125 -16.83 18.96 -7.92
CA ASP A 125 -16.08 20.02 -7.24
C ASP A 125 -14.75 20.26 -7.98
N VAL A 126 -14.72 21.29 -8.83
CA VAL A 126 -13.57 21.58 -9.71
C VAL A 126 -12.27 21.89 -8.94
N ASP A 127 -12.38 22.19 -7.65
CA ASP A 127 -11.24 22.50 -6.79
C ASP A 127 -10.78 21.27 -5.98
N LYS A 128 -11.47 20.12 -6.10
CA LYS A 128 -11.24 18.95 -5.27
C LYS A 128 -11.37 17.64 -6.06
N ASN A 129 -10.23 16.98 -6.27
CA ASN A 129 -10.19 15.63 -6.85
C ASN A 129 -10.09 14.58 -5.74
N ILE A 130 -10.84 13.48 -5.86
CA ILE A 130 -10.86 12.37 -4.90
C ILE A 130 -10.55 11.09 -5.67
N TYR A 131 -9.49 10.39 -5.28
CA TYR A 131 -9.14 9.08 -5.81
C TYR A 131 -9.22 8.06 -4.68
N THR A 132 -9.69 6.85 -4.98
CA THR A 132 -9.90 5.80 -3.98
C THR A 132 -9.29 4.48 -4.43
N SER A 133 -8.84 3.69 -3.46
CA SER A 133 -8.51 2.27 -3.63
C SER A 133 -9.06 1.48 -2.44
N ASP A 134 -9.47 0.25 -2.68
CA ASP A 134 -9.85 -0.69 -1.62
C ASP A 134 -8.63 -1.36 -0.98
N ILE A 135 -7.45 -1.17 -1.57
CA ILE A 135 -6.16 -1.62 -1.03
C ILE A 135 -5.52 -0.43 -0.31
N GLY A 136 -5.28 -0.55 0.98
CA GLY A 136 -4.63 0.50 1.78
C GLY A 136 -3.22 0.16 2.23
N LEU A 137 -2.71 0.99 3.15
CA LEU A 137 -1.38 0.81 3.75
C LEU A 137 -1.34 -0.29 4.83
N ASP A 138 -2.52 -0.80 5.19
CA ASP A 138 -2.72 -1.91 6.12
C ASP A 138 -3.74 -2.91 5.55
N ASP A 139 -3.88 -4.05 6.22
CA ASP A 139 -4.73 -5.16 5.75
C ASP A 139 -6.23 -4.97 6.03
N THR A 140 -6.64 -3.80 6.54
CA THR A 140 -8.00 -3.55 7.07
C THR A 140 -8.74 -2.39 6.42
N HIS A 141 -8.02 -1.43 5.85
CA HIS A 141 -8.58 -0.25 5.22
C HIS A 141 -8.16 -0.16 3.75
N GLY A 142 -8.99 0.49 2.94
CA GLY A 142 -8.53 1.07 1.69
C GLY A 142 -7.89 2.44 1.93
N ILE A 143 -7.64 3.20 0.86
CA ILE A 143 -7.15 4.58 0.95
C ILE A 143 -7.97 5.54 0.09
N ILE A 144 -8.01 6.79 0.55
CA ILE A 144 -8.58 7.93 -0.17
C ILE A 144 -7.49 8.97 -0.33
N TRP A 145 -7.21 9.36 -1.56
CA TRP A 145 -6.34 10.48 -1.91
C TRP A 145 -7.16 11.68 -2.33
N GLN A 146 -7.18 12.71 -1.48
CA GLN A 146 -7.96 13.92 -1.69
C GLN A 146 -7.02 15.08 -2.02
N VAL A 147 -7.21 15.73 -3.18
CA VAL A 147 -6.33 16.78 -3.68
C VAL A 147 -7.11 18.09 -3.80
N ASN A 148 -6.55 19.18 -3.27
CA ASN A 148 -7.06 20.53 -3.44
C ASN A 148 -5.90 21.49 -3.74
N GLY A 149 -5.73 21.82 -5.02
CA GLY A 149 -4.58 22.57 -5.51
C GLY A 149 -3.26 21.90 -5.15
N ASP A 150 -2.38 22.62 -4.45
CA ASP A 150 -1.09 22.09 -4.01
C ASP A 150 -1.15 21.33 -2.67
N LYS A 151 -2.34 21.21 -2.07
CA LYS A 151 -2.55 20.43 -0.85
C LYS A 151 -3.17 19.09 -1.17
N ALA A 152 -2.83 18.08 -0.39
CA ALA A 152 -3.51 16.81 -0.44
C ALA A 152 -3.63 16.17 0.94
N THR A 153 -4.55 15.23 1.09
CA THR A 153 -4.76 14.44 2.30
C THR A 153 -4.90 12.99 1.89
N LEU A 154 -4.11 12.11 2.50
CA LEU A 154 -4.31 10.67 2.42
C LEU A 154 -5.13 10.24 3.64
N LEU A 155 -6.26 9.58 3.44
CA LEU A 155 -7.14 9.09 4.48
C LEU A 155 -7.30 7.57 4.37
N ASN A 156 -7.67 6.94 5.47
CA ASN A 156 -8.23 5.59 5.43
C ASN A 156 -9.54 5.60 4.65
N LYS A 157 -9.84 4.48 4.02
CA LYS A 157 -11.16 4.18 3.48
C LYS A 157 -11.74 3.03 4.29
N THR A 158 -12.85 3.28 4.97
CA THR A 158 -13.63 2.20 5.56
C THR A 158 -14.21 1.34 4.43
N LEU A 159 -13.98 0.02 4.49
CA LEU A 159 -14.49 -0.92 3.50
C LEU A 159 -15.93 -1.36 3.84
N ASP A 160 -16.70 -1.72 2.81
CA ASP A 160 -18.07 -2.25 2.93
C ASP A 160 -19.07 -1.37 3.70
N SER A 161 -18.79 -0.07 3.83
CA SER A 161 -19.65 0.88 4.51
C SER A 161 -19.62 2.25 3.85
N ASP A 162 -20.75 2.96 3.93
CA ASP A 162 -20.88 4.33 3.43
C ASP A 162 -20.47 5.32 4.53
N VAL A 163 -19.17 5.40 4.81
CA VAL A 163 -18.60 6.41 5.71
C VAL A 163 -18.35 7.69 4.92
N ALA A 164 -18.79 8.83 5.47
CA ALA A 164 -18.52 10.12 4.86
C ALA A 164 -17.02 10.44 4.94
N ILE A 165 -16.43 10.97 3.87
CA ILE A 165 -14.98 11.23 3.77
C ILE A 165 -14.47 12.16 4.89
N ASP A 166 -15.29 13.11 5.36
CA ASP A 166 -14.93 14.02 6.46
C ASP A 166 -14.92 13.35 7.85
N LYS A 167 -15.27 12.06 7.90
CA LYS A 167 -15.26 11.21 9.10
C LYS A 167 -14.19 10.13 9.05
N GLU A 168 -13.53 9.96 7.91
CA GLU A 168 -12.43 9.02 7.76
C GLU A 168 -11.17 9.53 8.48
N ASP A 169 -10.36 8.59 8.95
CA ASP A 169 -9.13 8.91 9.66
C ASP A 169 -8.05 9.40 8.68
N VAL A 170 -7.44 10.54 8.99
CA VAL A 170 -6.34 11.11 8.20
C VAL A 170 -5.05 10.36 8.51
N ILE A 171 -4.42 9.81 7.46
CA ILE A 171 -3.10 9.17 7.51
C ILE A 171 -2.01 10.24 7.36
N PHE A 172 -2.11 11.05 6.31
CA PHE A 172 -1.11 12.07 5.97
C PHE A 172 -1.77 13.38 5.51
N ASN A 173 -1.22 14.50 5.98
CA ASN A 173 -1.48 15.82 5.41
C ASN A 173 -0.30 16.24 4.55
N CYS A 174 -0.54 16.51 3.27
CA CYS A 174 0.51 16.63 2.27
C CYS A 174 0.49 18.00 1.58
N GLN A 175 1.67 18.45 1.20
CA GLN A 175 1.91 19.65 0.41
C GLN A 175 2.81 19.30 -0.77
N LYS A 176 2.39 19.68 -1.97
CA LYS A 176 3.21 19.53 -3.18
C LYS A 176 4.53 20.27 -2.98
N SER A 177 5.63 19.56 -3.25
CA SER A 177 7.01 20.03 -3.01
C SER A 177 7.55 20.89 -4.15
#